data_AF-A0AA38P1N5-F1
#
_entry.id   AF-A0AA38P1N5-F1
#
_cell.length_a   1.000
_cell.length_b   1.000
_cell.length_c   1.000
_cell.angle_alpha   90.00
_cell.angle_beta   90.00
_cell.angle_gamma   90.00
#
_symmetry.space_group_name_H-M   'P 1'
#
loop_
_entity.id
_entity.type
_entity.pdbx_description
1 polymer ?
#
loop_
_entity_poly.entity_id
_entity_poly.type
_entity_poly.pdbx_seq_one_letter_code
_entity_poly.pdbx_strand_id
1 'polypeptide(L)'
;MLATRTTTTPLPSISTAPQPNFIYTTAADCTNTQTRIGLSLHDLQKGDEDGSNDEETSLTGSNPYSDSSSNSNPNSNSLSPNQSEERRLLCVESFPGAAAVYYRGKTAVDEFNDDRFFEERKTNLYYPVANRNEWQLANWLLTSSLSMGKIDELLRLELTKNHQLSFRTAKELKARMDLLPPLARWKSKKMIFDPSYPTKKPAYLFYRDAVEVLQDILKSPLIQDYLSFTPLQIFEIAAKLNRVYDSWLSGERAWRLQSELPQGHALIGTILSSDKTTISVMTGNRCAHPLLISIANV
;
A
#
# COMPACT_ATOMS: atom_id res chain seq x y z
N MET A 1 -8.28 -7.63 -74.21
CA MET A 1 -8.57 -6.20 -74.45
C MET A 1 -8.29 -5.44 -73.17
N LEU A 2 -7.44 -4.42 -73.30
CA LEU A 2 -7.08 -3.33 -72.37
C LEU A 2 -6.67 -3.62 -70.90
N ALA A 3 -5.43 -3.20 -70.65
CA ALA A 3 -4.81 -2.92 -69.37
C ALA A 3 -5.41 -1.68 -68.68
N THR A 4 -5.25 -1.57 -67.37
CA THR A 4 -4.51 -0.43 -66.76
C THR A 4 -4.03 -0.81 -65.36
N ARG A 5 -2.80 -0.38 -65.09
CA ARG A 5 -1.97 -0.62 -63.91
C ARG A 5 -1.94 0.70 -63.12
N THR A 6 -2.31 0.68 -61.85
CA THR A 6 -2.04 1.80 -60.93
C THR A 6 -1.23 1.28 -59.75
N THR A 7 0.00 1.77 -59.69
CA THR A 7 1.00 1.48 -58.67
C THR A 7 0.75 2.44 -57.51
N THR A 8 0.46 1.92 -56.32
CA THR A 8 0.48 2.70 -55.07
C THR A 8 1.48 2.04 -54.11
N THR A 9 2.50 2.82 -53.75
CA THR A 9 3.57 2.52 -52.80
C THR A 9 3.02 2.15 -51.41
N PRO A 10 3.58 1.13 -50.72
CA PRO A 10 3.22 0.84 -49.34
C PRO A 10 3.95 1.76 -48.36
N LEU A 11 3.20 2.34 -47.42
CA LEU A 11 3.69 3.03 -46.23
C LEU A 11 4.43 2.04 -45.30
N PRO A 12 5.45 2.48 -44.54
CA PRO A 12 6.21 1.61 -43.66
C PRO A 12 5.37 1.17 -42.45
N SER A 13 5.39 -0.13 -42.19
CA SER A 13 4.79 -0.80 -41.04
C SER A 13 5.36 -0.28 -39.72
N ILE A 14 4.48 0.23 -38.85
CA ILE A 14 4.78 0.59 -37.47
C ILE A 14 5.14 -0.69 -36.70
N SER A 15 6.39 -0.78 -36.27
CA SER A 15 6.92 -1.85 -35.43
C SER A 15 6.20 -1.84 -34.08
N THR A 16 5.43 -2.89 -33.81
CA THR A 16 4.84 -3.17 -32.50
C THR A 16 5.97 -3.40 -31.48
N ALA A 17 6.01 -2.62 -30.40
CA ALA A 17 6.94 -2.83 -29.31
C ALA A 17 6.70 -4.20 -28.66
N PRO A 18 7.75 -4.98 -28.32
CA PRO A 18 7.57 -6.26 -27.64
C PRO A 18 7.03 -6.03 -26.23
N GLN A 19 6.02 -6.83 -25.86
CA GLN A 19 5.52 -6.91 -24.49
C GLN A 19 6.67 -7.33 -23.54
N PRO A 20 6.76 -6.78 -22.32
CA PRO A 20 7.79 -7.19 -21.37
C PRO A 20 7.57 -8.65 -20.94
N ASN A 21 8.54 -9.51 -21.25
CA ASN A 21 8.61 -10.86 -20.71
C ASN A 21 9.10 -10.78 -19.26
N PHE A 22 8.20 -11.02 -18.30
CA PHE A 22 8.57 -11.12 -16.90
C PHE A 22 9.21 -12.49 -16.63
N ILE A 23 10.47 -12.49 -16.20
CA ILE A 23 11.17 -13.69 -15.72
C ILE A 23 11.06 -13.68 -14.19
N TYR A 24 10.47 -14.72 -13.62
CA TYR A 24 10.35 -14.89 -12.17
C TYR A 24 11.44 -15.83 -11.67
N THR A 25 12.23 -15.38 -10.70
CA THR A 25 13.09 -16.25 -9.88
C THR A 25 12.54 -16.23 -8.46
N THR A 26 12.01 -17.36 -8.01
CA THR A 26 11.69 -17.59 -6.59
C THR A 26 12.87 -18.30 -5.95
N ALA A 27 13.53 -17.65 -4.98
CA ALA A 27 14.46 -18.31 -4.08
C ALA A 27 13.95 -18.14 -2.65
N ALA A 28 13.31 -19.20 -2.14
CA ALA A 28 12.93 -19.31 -0.75
C ALA A 28 14.15 -19.76 0.06
N ASP A 29 15.02 -18.82 0.44
CA ASP A 29 16.01 -19.05 1.49
C ASP A 29 15.59 -18.28 2.73
N CYS A 30 14.79 -18.96 3.57
CA CYS A 30 14.51 -18.52 4.93
C CYS A 30 15.73 -18.80 5.82
N THR A 31 16.82 -18.07 5.63
CA THR A 31 17.86 -17.99 6.66
C THR A 31 17.56 -16.81 7.56
N ASN A 32 17.20 -17.14 8.79
CA ASN A 32 16.83 -16.26 9.88
C ASN A 32 18.04 -15.37 10.27
N THR A 33 18.20 -14.22 9.62
CA THR A 33 19.08 -13.14 10.09
C THR A 33 18.22 -11.97 10.55
N GLN A 34 17.96 -11.95 11.85
CA GLN A 34 17.41 -10.80 12.57
C GLN A 34 18.40 -9.63 12.48
N THR A 35 18.20 -8.75 11.52
CA THR A 35 18.78 -7.40 11.56
C THR A 35 17.73 -6.46 12.14
N ARG A 36 17.89 -6.15 13.42
CA ARG A 36 17.11 -5.15 14.17
C ARG A 36 17.32 -3.78 13.51
N ILE A 37 16.32 -3.27 12.79
CA ILE A 37 16.18 -1.84 12.56
C ILE A 37 15.21 -1.34 13.63
N GLY A 38 15.74 -0.60 14.59
CA GLY A 38 14.98 -0.06 15.70
C GLY A 38 14.08 1.07 15.24
N LEU A 39 12.77 0.85 15.29
CA LEU A 39 11.79 1.91 15.46
C LEU A 39 11.16 1.69 16.84
N SER A 40 11.41 2.66 17.72
CA SER A 40 11.00 2.69 19.12
C SER A 40 9.49 2.50 19.24
N LEU A 41 9.09 1.36 19.82
CA LEU A 41 7.72 1.06 20.21
C LEU A 41 7.56 1.42 21.69
N HIS A 42 7.66 2.70 22.02
CA HIS A 42 7.19 3.22 23.29
C HIS A 42 6.00 4.13 23.01
N ASP A 43 4.85 3.69 23.53
CA ASP A 43 3.59 4.40 23.73
C ASP A 43 2.42 3.74 22.98
N LEU A 44 1.89 2.67 23.59
CA LEU A 44 0.46 2.36 23.71
C LEU A 44 0.28 0.96 24.32
N GLN A 45 0.39 0.86 25.65
CA GLN A 45 -0.37 -0.13 26.41
C GLN A 45 -0.41 0.25 27.89
N LYS A 46 -1.55 0.82 28.29
CA LYS A 46 -2.04 0.86 29.67
C LYS A 46 -3.38 0.14 29.69
N GLY A 47 -3.56 -0.74 30.68
CA GLY A 47 -4.79 -1.46 31.04
C GLY A 47 -4.88 -2.84 30.39
N ASP A 48 -5.13 -3.96 31.07
CA ASP A 48 -5.56 -4.19 32.45
C ASP A 48 -5.10 -5.61 32.86
N GLU A 49 -4.60 -5.78 34.08
CA GLU A 49 -4.63 -7.06 34.80
C GLU A 49 -5.23 -6.82 36.19
N ASP A 50 -6.28 -7.60 36.48
CA ASP A 50 -6.97 -7.72 37.75
C ASP A 50 -6.06 -8.28 38.85
N GLY A 51 -6.20 -7.76 40.08
CA GLY A 51 -5.52 -8.27 41.26
C GLY A 51 -5.94 -7.56 42.55
N SER A 52 -7.03 -8.05 43.12
CA SER A 52 -7.62 -7.79 44.45
C SER A 52 -6.66 -7.52 45.63
N ASN A 53 -6.92 -6.49 46.44
CA ASN A 53 -7.36 -6.61 47.86
C ASN A 53 -7.29 -5.28 48.64
N ASP A 54 -8.41 -5.03 49.34
CA ASP A 54 -8.60 -4.48 50.70
C ASP A 54 -8.25 -3.02 51.06
N GLU A 55 -9.31 -2.35 51.57
CA GLU A 55 -9.43 -1.38 52.69
C GLU A 55 -8.35 -0.27 52.80
N GLU A 56 -8.65 1.03 52.92
CA GLU A 56 -9.50 1.72 53.90
C GLU A 56 -9.56 3.24 53.53
N THR A 57 -10.68 3.91 53.86
CA THR A 57 -10.90 5.34 54.24
C THR A 57 -9.73 6.36 54.11
N SER A 58 -9.84 7.65 53.74
CA SER A 58 -10.92 8.64 53.75
C SER A 58 -10.38 10.02 53.25
N LEU A 59 -11.30 10.83 52.71
CA LEU A 59 -11.45 12.29 52.86
C LEU A 59 -10.34 13.30 52.44
N THR A 60 -10.66 14.01 51.34
CA THR A 60 -10.76 15.48 51.18
C THR A 60 -9.72 16.44 51.80
N GLY A 61 -9.20 17.34 50.95
CA GLY A 61 -9.23 18.78 51.26
C GLY A 61 -7.92 19.57 51.16
N SER A 62 -7.83 20.38 50.10
CA SER A 62 -7.43 21.80 50.14
C SER A 62 -5.96 22.20 50.40
N ASN A 63 -5.35 22.72 49.33
CA ASN A 63 -4.29 23.75 49.31
C ASN A 63 -4.82 25.04 50.01
N PRO A 64 -4.03 25.93 50.66
CA PRO A 64 -2.96 26.74 50.01
C PRO A 64 -1.78 27.14 50.94
N TYR A 65 -0.69 27.69 50.41
CA TYR A 65 0.04 28.87 50.93
C TYR A 65 1.25 29.20 50.05
N SER A 66 1.38 30.49 49.73
CA SER A 66 2.52 31.18 49.12
C SER A 66 3.61 31.48 50.16
N ASP A 67 4.90 31.35 49.81
CA ASP A 67 5.83 32.50 49.80
C ASP A 67 7.27 32.18 49.33
N SER A 68 7.76 33.09 48.50
CA SER A 68 9.11 33.62 48.28
C SER A 68 10.29 33.14 49.15
N SER A 69 11.40 32.72 48.54
CA SER A 69 12.72 33.33 48.81
C SER A 69 13.84 32.84 47.86
N SER A 70 14.62 33.85 47.46
CA SER A 70 15.87 33.92 46.70
C SER A 70 16.96 32.90 47.05
N ASN A 71 17.66 32.42 46.02
CA ASN A 71 19.10 32.22 46.15
C ASN A 71 19.84 32.55 44.85
N SER A 72 20.88 33.36 44.99
CA SER A 72 21.72 33.94 43.96
C SER A 72 22.99 33.10 43.81
N ASN A 73 23.41 32.75 42.60
CA ASN A 73 24.72 33.12 42.05
C ASN A 73 24.99 32.60 40.63
N PRO A 74 25.91 33.25 39.89
CA PRO A 74 26.01 33.22 38.44
C PRO A 74 27.04 32.20 37.95
N ASN A 75 26.78 31.62 36.78
CA ASN A 75 27.85 31.19 35.86
C ASN A 75 27.28 31.09 34.45
N SER A 76 27.12 32.25 33.82
CA SER A 76 26.89 32.36 32.38
C SER A 76 28.24 32.27 31.67
N ASN A 77 28.67 31.05 31.35
CA ASN A 77 29.63 30.82 30.29
C ASN A 77 28.95 29.99 29.20
N SER A 78 28.78 30.68 28.08
CA SER A 78 28.47 30.22 26.73
C SER A 78 28.86 28.78 26.40
N LEU A 79 27.89 28.01 25.89
CA LEU A 79 28.13 27.03 24.84
C LEU A 79 26.88 27.01 23.94
N SER A 80 27.01 27.70 22.82
CA SER A 80 26.06 27.70 21.70
C SER A 80 25.84 26.27 21.20
N PRO A 81 24.62 25.84 20.85
CA PRO A 81 24.40 24.55 20.20
C PRO A 81 24.75 24.66 18.72
N ASN A 82 26.05 24.74 18.41
CA ASN A 82 26.56 24.39 17.09
C ASN A 82 26.90 22.89 17.08
N GLN A 83 25.87 22.05 17.14
CA GLN A 83 26.00 20.70 16.58
C GLN A 83 25.81 20.86 15.08
N SER A 84 26.95 21.07 14.42
CA SER A 84 27.11 20.92 12.99
C SER A 84 26.58 19.53 12.63
N GLU A 85 25.51 19.47 11.84
CA GLU A 85 25.21 18.30 11.04
C GLU A 85 26.39 18.08 10.10
N GLU A 86 27.40 17.32 10.54
CA GLU A 86 28.35 16.71 9.62
C GLU A 86 27.53 15.83 8.68
N ARG A 87 27.21 16.36 7.50
CA ARG A 87 26.74 15.55 6.38
C ARG A 87 27.83 14.52 6.10
N ARG A 88 27.67 13.32 6.64
CA ARG A 88 28.51 12.17 6.27
C ARG A 88 28.47 12.08 4.75
N LEU A 89 29.61 12.28 4.11
CA LEU A 89 29.72 12.21 2.66
C LEU A 89 29.61 10.73 2.26
N LEU A 90 28.38 10.30 1.99
CA LEU A 90 28.12 8.95 1.51
C LEU A 90 28.62 8.80 0.06
N CYS A 91 29.40 7.76 -0.20
CA CYS A 91 29.71 7.31 -1.54
C CYS A 91 28.59 6.35 -1.99
N VAL A 92 27.85 6.73 -3.04
CA VAL A 92 26.74 5.94 -3.57
C VAL A 92 27.10 5.46 -4.97
N GLU A 93 27.11 4.15 -5.18
CA GLU A 93 27.28 3.54 -6.50
C GLU A 93 25.98 2.89 -6.96
N SER A 94 25.52 3.26 -8.14
CA SER A 94 24.34 2.64 -8.76
C SER A 94 24.74 1.43 -9.60
N PHE A 95 23.85 0.44 -9.68
CA PHE A 95 24.09 -0.75 -10.50
C PHE A 95 24.27 -0.38 -11.98
N PRO A 96 25.39 -0.76 -12.63
CA PRO A 96 25.63 -0.45 -14.03
C PRO A 96 24.69 -1.25 -14.93
N GLY A 97 23.94 -0.57 -15.80
CA GLY A 97 23.00 -1.24 -16.72
C GLY A 97 21.64 -1.59 -16.10
N ALA A 98 21.34 -1.06 -14.91
CA ALA A 98 19.98 -1.07 -14.36
C ALA A 98 19.00 -0.32 -15.27
N ALA A 99 17.70 -0.51 -15.02
CA ALA A 99 16.66 0.23 -15.72
C ALA A 99 16.85 1.74 -15.56
N ALA A 100 16.66 2.46 -16.66
CA ALA A 100 16.60 3.91 -16.68
C ALA A 100 15.15 4.37 -16.90
N VAL A 101 14.73 5.40 -16.17
CA VAL A 101 13.41 6.00 -16.34
C VAL A 101 13.50 7.00 -17.49
N TYR A 102 12.96 6.64 -18.65
CA TYR A 102 12.98 7.50 -19.84
C TYR A 102 11.73 8.38 -19.96
N TYR A 103 10.58 7.88 -19.51
CA TYR A 103 9.30 8.56 -19.58
C TYR A 103 8.42 8.18 -18.39
N ARG A 104 7.44 9.05 -18.09
CA ARG A 104 6.41 8.76 -17.09
C ARG A 104 5.42 7.75 -17.66
N GLY A 105 5.29 6.59 -17.03
CA GLY A 105 4.24 5.63 -17.35
C GLY A 105 2.85 6.15 -16.94
N LYS A 106 1.78 5.53 -17.47
CA LYS A 106 0.42 5.85 -17.05
C LYS A 106 0.21 5.42 -15.59
N THR A 107 -0.17 6.36 -14.74
CA THR A 107 -0.57 6.11 -13.35
C THR A 107 -2.04 5.70 -13.28
N ALA A 108 -2.50 5.25 -12.11
CA ALA A 108 -3.92 4.99 -11.87
C ALA A 108 -4.78 6.25 -12.08
N VAL A 109 -4.23 7.43 -11.82
CA VAL A 109 -4.91 8.71 -12.05
C VAL A 109 -4.99 9.04 -13.54
N ASP A 110 -3.96 8.72 -14.31
CA ASP A 110 -4.00 8.89 -15.76
C ASP A 110 -5.02 7.94 -16.39
N GLU A 111 -5.05 6.67 -15.97
CA GLU A 111 -6.06 5.71 -16.40
C GLU A 111 -7.47 6.13 -16.00
N PHE A 112 -7.63 6.69 -14.79
CA PHE A 112 -8.89 7.25 -14.32
C PHE A 112 -9.33 8.45 -15.18
N ASN A 113 -8.40 9.31 -15.61
CA ASN A 113 -8.72 10.48 -16.43
C ASN A 113 -8.87 10.17 -17.93
N ASP A 114 -8.37 9.02 -18.40
CA ASP A 114 -8.49 8.58 -19.79
C ASP A 114 -9.79 7.82 -20.07
N ASP A 115 -10.63 7.56 -19.06
CA ASP A 115 -11.86 6.80 -19.22
C ASP A 115 -13.02 7.63 -19.85
N ARG A 116 -14.10 6.93 -20.24
CA ARG A 116 -15.27 7.53 -20.91
C ARG A 116 -16.03 8.59 -20.11
N PHE A 117 -15.76 8.72 -18.81
CA PHE A 117 -16.41 9.61 -17.85
C PHE A 117 -15.56 10.84 -17.48
N PHE A 118 -14.47 11.06 -18.19
CA PHE A 118 -13.58 12.19 -17.94
C PHE A 118 -14.28 13.55 -17.99
N GLU A 119 -15.16 13.76 -18.97
CA GLU A 119 -15.88 15.03 -19.13
C GLU A 119 -16.87 15.27 -17.99
N GLU A 120 -17.57 14.23 -17.53
CA GLU A 120 -18.43 14.29 -16.36
C GLU A 120 -17.62 14.65 -15.11
N ARG A 121 -16.40 14.13 -14.96
CA ARG A 121 -15.53 14.43 -13.82
C ARG A 121 -14.94 15.83 -13.81
N LYS A 122 -14.77 16.45 -14.99
CA LYS A 122 -14.40 17.88 -15.05
C LYS A 122 -15.46 18.78 -14.41
N THR A 123 -16.73 18.42 -14.60
CA THR A 123 -17.85 19.19 -14.04
C THR A 123 -18.22 18.75 -12.62
N ASN A 124 -18.03 17.47 -12.30
CA ASN A 124 -18.33 16.88 -11.01
C ASN A 124 -17.20 15.96 -10.54
N LEU A 125 -16.37 16.48 -9.63
CA LEU A 125 -15.25 15.77 -9.01
C LEU A 125 -15.66 14.43 -8.34
N TYR A 126 -16.92 14.29 -7.95
CA TYR A 126 -17.44 13.13 -7.21
C TYR A 126 -18.15 12.09 -8.11
N TYR A 127 -18.16 12.27 -9.43
CA TYR A 127 -18.73 11.28 -10.34
C TYR A 127 -18.10 9.90 -10.08
N PRO A 128 -18.89 8.81 -9.96
CA PRO A 128 -20.23 8.58 -10.53
C PRO A 128 -21.43 8.96 -9.65
N VAL A 129 -21.21 9.59 -8.48
CA VAL A 129 -22.29 10.16 -7.66
C VAL A 129 -22.39 11.67 -7.87
N ALA A 130 -23.52 12.28 -7.52
CA ALA A 130 -23.84 13.65 -7.93
C ALA A 130 -23.01 14.72 -7.21
N ASN A 131 -22.59 14.50 -5.97
CA ASN A 131 -21.84 15.49 -5.18
C ASN A 131 -21.10 14.86 -3.98
N ARG A 132 -20.36 15.69 -3.25
CA ARG A 132 -19.59 15.31 -2.06
C ARG A 132 -20.43 14.64 -0.97
N ASN A 133 -21.63 15.15 -0.70
CA ASN A 133 -22.48 14.65 0.39
C ASN A 133 -23.01 13.26 0.04
N GLU A 134 -23.41 13.07 -1.23
CA GLU A 134 -23.79 11.76 -1.73
C GLU A 134 -22.62 10.78 -1.72
N TRP A 135 -21.42 11.23 -2.11
CA TRP A 135 -20.21 10.40 -2.02
C TRP A 135 -19.90 9.95 -0.61
N GLN A 136 -20.02 10.84 0.37
CA GLN A 136 -19.79 10.50 1.77
C GLN A 136 -20.79 9.43 2.25
N LEU A 137 -22.06 9.56 1.89
CA LEU A 137 -23.08 8.56 2.19
C LEU A 137 -22.79 7.24 1.47
N ALA A 138 -22.52 7.27 0.17
CA ALA A 138 -22.18 6.10 -0.64
C ALA A 138 -20.98 5.34 -0.06
N ASN A 139 -19.88 6.05 0.25
CA ASN A 139 -18.69 5.48 0.84
C ASN A 139 -18.99 4.84 2.20
N TRP A 140 -19.74 5.53 3.07
CA TRP A 140 -20.15 4.98 4.35
C TRP A 140 -21.01 3.71 4.20
N LEU A 141 -21.98 3.70 3.29
CA LEU A 141 -22.84 2.54 3.04
C LEU A 141 -22.03 1.33 2.56
N LEU A 142 -21.06 1.54 1.67
CA LEU A 142 -20.25 0.47 1.09
C LEU A 142 -19.17 -0.08 2.04
N THR A 143 -18.66 0.76 2.93
CA THR A 143 -17.65 0.38 3.92
C THR A 143 -18.27 -0.14 5.22
N SER A 144 -19.56 0.13 5.44
CA SER A 144 -20.31 -0.44 6.55
C SER A 144 -20.51 -1.96 6.40
N SER A 145 -20.69 -2.66 7.52
CA SER A 145 -21.04 -4.09 7.55
C SER A 145 -22.53 -4.35 7.29
N LEU A 146 -23.27 -3.38 6.72
CA LEU A 146 -24.69 -3.52 6.43
C LEU A 146 -24.93 -4.48 5.27
N SER A 147 -25.98 -5.30 5.41
CA SER A 147 -26.45 -6.14 4.29
C SER A 147 -27.09 -5.27 3.21
N MET A 148 -27.11 -5.75 1.97
CA MET A 148 -27.78 -5.05 0.85
C MET A 148 -29.25 -4.74 1.17
N GLY A 149 -29.95 -5.65 1.84
CA GLY A 149 -31.34 -5.43 2.26
C GLY A 149 -31.50 -4.31 3.28
N LYS A 150 -30.56 -4.16 4.22
CA LYS A 150 -30.57 -3.04 5.18
C LYS A 150 -30.23 -1.71 4.54
N ILE A 151 -29.34 -1.71 3.56
CA ILE A 151 -29.07 -0.52 2.74
C ILE A 151 -30.35 -0.12 1.97
N ASP A 152 -31.04 -1.08 1.34
CA ASP A 152 -32.31 -0.81 0.64
C ASP A 152 -33.41 -0.29 1.59
N GLU A 153 -33.48 -0.82 2.82
CA GLU A 153 -34.40 -0.34 3.86
C GLU A 153 -34.11 1.12 4.23
N LEU A 154 -32.83 1.46 4.47
CA LEU A 154 -32.39 2.83 4.76
C LEU A 154 -32.71 3.79 3.60
N LEU A 155 -32.49 3.36 2.34
CA LEU A 155 -32.79 4.17 1.16
C LEU A 155 -34.29 4.37 0.91
N ARG A 156 -35.17 3.61 1.59
CA ARG A 156 -36.62 3.78 1.54
C ARG A 156 -37.18 4.69 2.63
N LEU A 157 -36.39 5.08 3.63
CA LEU A 157 -36.81 6.02 4.66
C LEU A 157 -37.19 7.36 4.03
N GLU A 158 -38.14 8.09 4.63
CA GLU A 158 -38.61 9.36 4.08
C GLU A 158 -37.47 10.39 3.97
N LEU A 159 -36.57 10.43 4.97
CA LEU A 159 -35.42 11.33 4.98
C LEU A 159 -34.51 11.14 3.75
N THR A 160 -34.20 9.88 3.40
CA THR A 160 -33.35 9.54 2.26
C THR A 160 -34.10 9.63 0.92
N LYS A 161 -35.41 9.32 0.90
CA LYS A 161 -36.26 9.50 -0.27
C LYS A 161 -36.37 10.97 -0.70
N ASN A 162 -36.52 11.87 0.28
CA ASN A 162 -36.62 13.31 0.06
C ASN A 162 -35.32 13.91 -0.48
N HIS A 163 -34.19 13.23 -0.28
CA HIS A 163 -32.94 13.58 -0.95
C HIS A 163 -32.94 13.03 -2.38
N GLN A 164 -32.49 13.85 -3.32
CA GLN A 164 -32.31 13.46 -4.72
C GLN A 164 -31.01 12.68 -4.90
N LEU A 165 -30.93 11.50 -4.26
CA LEU A 165 -29.82 10.57 -4.47
C LEU A 165 -29.87 10.03 -5.90
N SER A 166 -28.70 9.88 -6.51
CA SER A 166 -28.55 9.29 -7.83
C SER A 166 -28.98 7.81 -7.82
N PHE A 167 -28.83 7.09 -6.71
CA PHE A 167 -29.23 5.69 -6.53
C PHE A 167 -30.40 5.53 -5.55
N ARG A 168 -31.24 4.52 -5.80
CA ARG A 168 -32.37 4.15 -4.93
C ARG A 168 -32.24 2.77 -4.31
N THR A 169 -31.28 1.98 -4.77
CA THR A 169 -31.01 0.63 -4.25
C THR A 169 -29.52 0.41 -4.02
N ALA A 170 -29.18 -0.51 -3.12
CA ALA A 170 -27.82 -0.99 -2.89
C ALA A 170 -27.20 -1.56 -4.17
N LYS A 171 -28.02 -2.17 -5.04
CA LYS A 171 -27.59 -2.70 -6.34
C LYS A 171 -27.19 -1.57 -7.30
N GLU A 172 -28.00 -0.51 -7.39
CA GLU A 172 -27.67 0.66 -8.20
C GLU A 172 -26.43 1.40 -7.68
N LEU A 173 -26.29 1.50 -6.36
CA LEU A 173 -25.09 2.07 -5.74
C LEU A 173 -23.84 1.31 -6.16
N LYS A 174 -23.85 -0.02 -6.05
CA LYS A 174 -22.72 -0.86 -6.49
C LYS A 174 -22.46 -0.74 -7.98
N ALA A 175 -23.52 -0.81 -8.81
CA ALA A 175 -23.39 -0.67 -10.26
C ALA A 175 -22.79 0.68 -10.68
N ARG A 176 -23.03 1.74 -9.91
CA ARG A 176 -22.34 3.02 -10.09
C ARG A 176 -20.88 2.95 -9.71
N MET A 177 -20.54 2.35 -8.58
CA MET A 177 -19.14 2.21 -8.19
C MET A 177 -18.34 1.32 -9.16
N ASP A 178 -19.01 0.35 -9.80
CA ASP A 178 -18.42 -0.48 -10.85
C ASP A 178 -18.05 0.31 -12.12
N LEU A 179 -18.41 1.61 -12.20
CA LEU A 179 -17.95 2.52 -13.24
C LEU A 179 -16.53 3.04 -13.01
N LEU A 180 -16.02 2.93 -11.78
CA LEU A 180 -14.64 3.28 -11.46
C LEU A 180 -13.68 2.24 -12.08
N PRO A 181 -12.44 2.63 -12.40
CA PRO A 181 -11.44 1.69 -12.91
C PRO A 181 -11.30 0.47 -12.00
N PRO A 182 -11.36 -0.74 -12.56
CA PRO A 182 -11.27 -1.95 -11.77
C PRO A 182 -9.86 -2.13 -11.23
N LEU A 183 -9.75 -2.50 -9.96
CA LEU A 183 -8.54 -3.07 -9.40
C LEU A 183 -8.48 -4.58 -9.66
N ALA A 184 -7.35 -5.21 -9.32
CA ALA A 184 -7.13 -6.65 -9.36
C ALA A 184 -8.31 -7.40 -8.72
N ARG A 185 -8.95 -8.26 -9.50
CA ARG A 185 -10.23 -8.87 -9.13
C ARG A 185 -10.03 -10.02 -8.14
N TRP A 186 -10.94 -10.12 -7.17
CA TRP A 186 -11.03 -11.30 -6.32
C TRP A 186 -11.44 -12.53 -7.12
N LYS A 187 -10.69 -13.62 -6.96
CA LYS A 187 -10.92 -14.95 -7.48
C LYS A 187 -11.12 -15.91 -6.30
N SER A 188 -11.85 -16.99 -6.51
CA SER A 188 -11.99 -18.06 -5.51
C SER A 188 -11.69 -19.42 -6.12
N LYS A 189 -11.01 -20.29 -5.37
CA LYS A 189 -10.67 -21.65 -5.78
C LYS A 189 -10.92 -22.60 -4.63
N LYS A 190 -11.71 -23.65 -4.89
CA LYS A 190 -11.86 -24.77 -3.96
C LYS A 190 -10.54 -25.54 -3.90
N MET A 191 -9.99 -25.68 -2.69
CA MET A 191 -8.76 -26.43 -2.47
C MET A 191 -9.08 -27.93 -2.38
N ILE A 192 -8.25 -28.73 -3.05
CA ILE A 192 -8.28 -30.19 -3.00
C ILE A 192 -7.04 -30.61 -2.22
N PHE A 193 -7.26 -31.22 -1.06
CA PHE A 193 -6.18 -31.74 -0.23
C PHE A 193 -5.92 -33.20 -0.54
N ASP A 194 -4.69 -33.65 -0.25
CA ASP A 194 -4.31 -35.05 -0.33
C ASP A 194 -5.30 -35.92 0.48
N PRO A 195 -5.74 -37.08 -0.04
CA PRO A 195 -6.61 -38.01 0.69
C PRO A 195 -6.09 -38.39 2.09
N SER A 196 -4.77 -38.32 2.30
CA SER A 196 -4.10 -38.55 3.59
C SER A 196 -4.51 -37.54 4.67
N TYR A 197 -5.03 -36.37 4.28
CA TYR A 197 -5.50 -35.30 5.17
C TYR A 197 -6.97 -34.94 4.86
N PRO A 198 -7.93 -35.82 5.23
CA PRO A 198 -9.33 -35.60 4.90
C PRO A 198 -9.88 -34.37 5.64
N THR A 199 -10.38 -33.41 4.88
CA THR A 199 -11.02 -32.20 5.44
C THR A 199 -12.52 -32.41 5.59
N LYS A 200 -13.06 -32.12 6.78
CA LYS A 200 -14.51 -32.23 7.07
C LYS A 200 -15.37 -31.28 6.23
N LYS A 201 -14.79 -30.15 5.81
CA LYS A 201 -15.43 -29.13 4.97
C LYS A 201 -14.41 -28.67 3.91
N PRO A 202 -14.86 -28.36 2.68
CA PRO A 202 -13.97 -27.87 1.65
C PRO A 202 -13.36 -26.53 2.07
N ALA A 203 -12.04 -26.39 1.95
CA ALA A 203 -11.39 -25.09 2.10
C ALA A 203 -11.47 -24.33 0.78
N TYR A 204 -11.64 -23.01 0.87
CA TYR A 204 -11.64 -22.12 -0.28
C TYR A 204 -10.50 -21.12 -0.14
N LEU A 205 -9.70 -20.98 -1.20
CA LEU A 205 -8.74 -19.90 -1.33
C LEU A 205 -9.43 -18.73 -2.04
N PHE A 206 -9.44 -17.58 -1.38
CA PHE A 206 -9.79 -16.30 -1.99
C PHE A 206 -8.49 -15.54 -2.26
N TYR A 207 -8.26 -15.14 -3.51
CA TYR A 207 -6.99 -14.53 -3.91
C TYR A 207 -7.22 -13.50 -5.01
N ARG A 208 -6.24 -12.61 -5.20
CA ARG A 208 -6.12 -11.77 -6.40
C ARG A 208 -4.91 -12.23 -7.19
N ASP A 209 -4.87 -11.92 -8.48
CA ASP A 209 -3.67 -12.15 -9.26
C ASP A 209 -2.52 -11.30 -8.71
N ALA A 210 -1.42 -11.93 -8.31
CA ALA A 210 -0.32 -11.21 -7.65
C ALA A 210 0.31 -10.17 -8.57
N VAL A 211 0.38 -10.44 -9.88
CA VAL A 211 0.96 -9.52 -10.85
C VAL A 211 0.04 -8.31 -11.03
N GLU A 212 -1.28 -8.53 -11.16
CA GLU A 212 -2.25 -7.43 -11.23
C GLU A 212 -2.18 -6.56 -9.95
N VAL A 213 -2.05 -7.18 -8.76
CA VAL A 213 -1.92 -6.43 -7.50
C VAL A 213 -0.64 -5.59 -7.47
N LEU A 214 0.49 -6.15 -7.90
CA LEU A 214 1.75 -5.40 -7.95
C LEU A 214 1.67 -4.23 -8.95
N GLN A 215 1.02 -4.44 -10.09
CA GLN A 215 0.76 -3.38 -11.07
C GLN A 215 -0.12 -2.27 -10.48
N ASP A 216 -1.20 -2.61 -9.76
CA ASP A 216 -2.07 -1.64 -9.10
C ASP A 216 -1.31 -0.82 -8.04
N ILE A 217 -0.44 -1.47 -7.26
CA ILE A 217 0.42 -0.78 -6.28
C ILE A 217 1.35 0.20 -7.00
N LEU A 218 2.06 -0.25 -8.04
CA LEU A 218 3.01 0.58 -8.80
C LEU A 218 2.34 1.77 -9.51
N LYS A 219 1.06 1.65 -9.86
CA LYS A 219 0.26 2.73 -10.47
C LYS A 219 -0.19 3.79 -9.46
N SER A 220 -0.03 3.55 -8.15
CA SER A 220 -0.48 4.47 -7.12
C SER A 220 0.34 5.76 -7.13
N PRO A 221 -0.28 6.93 -7.31
CA PRO A 221 0.44 8.20 -7.30
C PRO A 221 1.03 8.52 -5.92
N LEU A 222 0.51 7.92 -4.84
CA LEU A 222 0.93 8.19 -3.46
C LEU A 222 2.34 7.70 -3.16
N ILE A 223 2.82 6.71 -3.91
CA ILE A 223 4.15 6.12 -3.71
C ILE A 223 5.13 6.49 -4.81
N GLN A 224 4.69 7.24 -5.83
CA GLN A 224 5.45 7.49 -7.05
C GLN A 224 6.84 8.09 -6.75
N ASP A 225 6.91 9.04 -5.81
CA ASP A 225 8.14 9.76 -5.47
C ASP A 225 9.07 8.95 -4.54
N TYR A 226 8.58 7.83 -4.00
CA TYR A 226 9.32 6.93 -3.12
C TYR A 226 9.82 5.68 -3.85
N LEU A 227 9.40 5.46 -5.10
CA LEU A 227 9.80 4.29 -5.88
C LEU A 227 11.23 4.42 -6.40
N SER A 228 12.06 3.43 -6.09
CA SER A 228 13.37 3.22 -6.72
C SER A 228 13.41 1.88 -7.45
N PHE A 229 14.12 1.84 -8.57
CA PHE A 229 14.28 0.64 -9.41
C PHE A 229 15.73 0.21 -9.60
N THR A 230 16.66 0.98 -9.04
CA THR A 230 18.09 0.80 -9.25
C THR A 230 18.70 0.35 -7.93
N PRO A 231 19.27 -0.86 -7.86
CA PRO A 231 20.08 -1.25 -6.72
C PRO A 231 21.26 -0.30 -6.52
N LEU A 232 21.60 -0.07 -5.25
CA LEU A 232 22.60 0.90 -4.83
C LEU A 232 23.63 0.22 -3.92
N GLN A 233 24.83 0.76 -3.91
CA GLN A 233 25.88 0.44 -2.94
C GLN A 233 26.25 1.73 -2.21
N ILE A 234 25.96 1.81 -0.92
CA ILE A 234 26.16 3.03 -0.14
C ILE A 234 27.29 2.80 0.84
N PHE A 235 28.27 3.71 0.89
CA PHE A 235 29.42 3.61 1.79
C PHE A 235 29.66 4.91 2.53
N GLU A 236 30.08 4.85 3.80
CA GLU A 236 30.30 6.06 4.62
C GLU A 236 31.54 6.86 4.23
N ILE A 237 32.50 6.24 3.54
CA ILE A 237 33.80 6.82 3.19
C ILE A 237 34.17 6.37 1.78
N ALA A 238 34.86 7.21 1.00
CA ALA A 238 35.31 6.90 -0.35
C ALA A 238 36.16 5.62 -0.47
N ALA A 239 36.79 5.17 0.62
CA ALA A 239 37.54 3.92 0.69
C ALA A 239 36.66 2.64 0.65
N LYS A 240 35.31 2.79 0.68
CA LYS A 240 34.32 1.69 0.63
C LYS A 240 34.45 0.64 1.73
N LEU A 241 35.03 0.99 2.86
CA LEU A 241 35.27 0.06 3.98
C LEU A 241 34.00 -0.22 4.79
N ASN A 242 33.11 0.77 4.92
CA ASN A 242 31.90 0.68 5.72
C ASN A 242 30.68 0.70 4.80
N ARG A 243 30.01 -0.45 4.67
CA ARG A 243 28.77 -0.60 3.90
C ARG A 243 27.57 -0.12 4.73
N VAL A 244 26.76 0.74 4.12
CA VAL A 244 25.48 1.20 4.67
C VAL A 244 24.35 0.48 3.95
N TYR A 245 23.38 -0.01 4.72
CA TYR A 245 22.14 -0.59 4.22
C TYR A 245 20.96 0.26 4.71
N ASP A 246 20.27 0.90 3.78
CA ASP A 246 19.20 1.86 4.05
C ASP A 246 17.84 1.34 3.56
N SER A 247 17.81 0.82 2.33
CA SER A 247 16.64 0.16 1.74
C SER A 247 16.98 -1.24 1.24
N TRP A 248 15.96 -2.02 0.87
CA TRP A 248 16.17 -3.36 0.29
C TRP A 248 17.07 -3.32 -0.96
N LEU A 249 16.95 -2.28 -1.78
CA LEU A 249 17.76 -2.06 -2.99
C LEU A 249 19.23 -1.76 -2.69
N SER A 250 19.57 -1.30 -1.47
CA SER A 250 20.98 -1.15 -1.05
C SER A 250 21.65 -2.48 -0.68
N GLY A 251 20.83 -3.53 -0.51
CA GLY A 251 21.25 -4.85 -0.10
C GLY A 251 22.02 -5.60 -1.19
N GLU A 252 22.98 -6.43 -0.73
CA GLU A 252 23.78 -7.30 -1.60
C GLU A 252 22.89 -8.26 -2.42
N ARG A 253 21.76 -8.71 -1.86
CA ARG A 253 20.84 -9.61 -2.56
C ARG A 253 20.17 -8.92 -3.76
N ALA A 254 19.75 -7.67 -3.62
CA ALA A 254 19.15 -6.92 -4.73
C ALA A 254 20.16 -6.71 -5.86
N TRP A 255 21.41 -6.40 -5.51
CA TRP A 255 22.51 -6.25 -6.48
C TRP A 255 22.75 -7.54 -7.29
N ARG A 256 22.82 -8.70 -6.60
CA ARG A 256 23.00 -9.99 -7.26
C ARG A 256 21.82 -10.35 -8.17
N LEU A 257 20.60 -10.20 -7.69
CA LEU A 257 19.41 -10.49 -8.50
C LEU A 257 19.34 -9.61 -9.74
N GLN A 258 19.69 -8.32 -9.63
CA GLN A 258 19.73 -7.42 -10.78
C GLN A 258 20.81 -7.82 -11.81
N SER A 259 21.93 -8.41 -11.37
CA SER A 259 22.97 -8.91 -12.28
C SER A 259 22.56 -10.13 -13.10
N GLU A 260 21.54 -10.87 -12.65
CA GLU A 260 20.95 -11.99 -13.38
C GLU A 260 19.89 -11.53 -14.41
N LEU A 261 19.43 -10.27 -14.33
CA LEU A 261 18.46 -9.71 -15.25
C LEU A 261 19.15 -9.13 -16.51
N PRO A 262 18.48 -9.17 -17.68
CA PRO A 262 19.02 -8.53 -18.87
C PRO A 262 19.15 -7.01 -18.68
N GLN A 263 20.10 -6.40 -19.38
CA GLN A 263 20.33 -4.96 -19.32
C GLN A 263 19.04 -4.15 -19.55
N GLY A 264 18.84 -3.10 -18.76
CA GLY A 264 17.67 -2.22 -18.84
C GLY A 264 16.41 -2.74 -18.15
N HIS A 265 16.44 -3.92 -17.53
CA HIS A 265 15.31 -4.44 -16.75
C HIS A 265 15.37 -3.93 -15.30
N ALA A 266 14.20 -3.75 -14.69
CA ALA A 266 14.05 -3.32 -13.30
C ALA A 266 13.69 -4.50 -12.41
N LEU A 267 14.37 -4.61 -11.28
CA LEU A 267 14.02 -5.56 -10.23
C LEU A 267 12.89 -5.00 -9.36
N ILE A 268 11.79 -5.75 -9.25
CA ILE A 268 10.69 -5.47 -8.31
C ILE A 268 10.77 -6.44 -7.14
N GLY A 269 11.35 -5.99 -6.03
CA GLY A 269 11.34 -6.73 -4.77
C GLY A 269 9.91 -6.88 -4.28
N THR A 270 9.49 -8.11 -3.99
CA THR A 270 8.16 -8.42 -3.48
C THR A 270 8.30 -9.05 -2.10
N ILE A 271 7.62 -8.47 -1.11
CA ILE A 271 7.59 -9.00 0.26
C ILE A 271 6.24 -9.70 0.44
N LEU A 272 6.31 -10.95 0.88
CA LEU A 272 5.14 -11.74 1.25
C LEU A 272 5.17 -12.00 2.75
N SER A 273 4.06 -11.73 3.42
CA SER A 273 3.89 -12.08 4.83
C SER A 273 2.58 -12.80 5.04
N SER A 274 2.56 -13.73 6.00
CA SER A 274 1.34 -14.42 6.40
C SER A 274 1.29 -14.50 7.91
N ASP A 275 0.12 -14.19 8.46
CA ASP A 275 -0.14 -14.30 9.87
C ASP A 275 -1.53 -14.88 10.11
N LYS A 276 -1.75 -15.50 11.26
CA LYS A 276 -3.06 -16.02 11.65
C LYS A 276 -3.92 -14.88 12.16
N THR A 277 -5.00 -14.60 11.46
CA THR A 277 -5.96 -13.55 11.85
C THR A 277 -7.29 -14.17 12.28
N THR A 278 -7.75 -13.82 13.47
CA THR A 278 -9.09 -14.21 13.96
C THR A 278 -10.15 -13.33 13.29
N ILE A 279 -11.05 -13.94 12.51
CA ILE A 279 -12.09 -13.23 11.73
C ILE A 279 -13.32 -12.94 12.59
N SER A 280 -13.62 -13.79 13.58
CA SER A 280 -14.79 -13.60 14.46
C SER A 280 -14.49 -14.11 15.87
N VAL A 281 -14.58 -13.22 16.86
CA VAL A 281 -14.35 -13.58 18.27
C VAL A 281 -15.63 -14.13 18.93
N MET A 282 -16.82 -13.76 18.45
CA MET A 282 -18.09 -14.12 19.12
C MET A 282 -18.93 -15.20 18.41
N THR A 283 -18.78 -15.43 17.11
CA THR A 283 -19.76 -16.20 16.30
C THR A 283 -19.22 -17.47 15.64
N GLY A 284 -18.07 -17.99 16.11
CA GLY A 284 -17.61 -19.32 15.72
C GLY A 284 -16.10 -19.50 15.50
N ASN A 285 -15.25 -18.74 16.21
CA ASN A 285 -13.78 -18.92 16.25
C ASN A 285 -13.13 -19.19 14.87
N ARG A 286 -13.60 -18.49 13.83
CA ARG A 286 -13.01 -18.64 12.50
C ARG A 286 -11.71 -17.86 12.44
N CYS A 287 -10.65 -18.54 12.05
CA CYS A 287 -9.36 -17.93 11.75
C CYS A 287 -9.14 -18.01 10.23
N ALA A 288 -8.51 -16.99 9.66
CA ALA A 288 -7.90 -17.04 8.35
C ALA A 288 -6.40 -16.85 8.48
N HIS A 289 -5.69 -17.29 7.45
CA HIS A 289 -4.28 -16.95 7.25
C HIS A 289 -4.20 -16.08 6.01
N PRO A 290 -4.39 -14.76 6.11
CA PRO A 290 -4.11 -13.87 4.98
C PRO A 290 -2.67 -14.02 4.52
N LEU A 291 -2.47 -13.90 3.21
CA LEU A 291 -1.18 -13.63 2.61
C LEU A 291 -1.20 -12.17 2.17
N LEU A 292 -0.35 -11.36 2.79
CA LEU A 292 -0.15 -9.95 2.45
C LEU A 292 1.00 -9.85 1.45
N ILE A 293 0.88 -8.90 0.54
CA ILE A 293 1.86 -8.61 -0.50
C ILE A 293 2.20 -7.12 -0.47
N SER A 294 3.48 -6.79 -0.53
CA SER A 294 3.97 -5.43 -0.70
C SER A 294 5.20 -5.41 -1.61
N ILE A 295 5.63 -4.21 -2.01
CA ILE A 295 6.85 -4.01 -2.79
C ILE A 295 7.95 -3.46 -1.90
N ALA A 296 9.17 -3.95 -2.09
CA ALA A 296 10.37 -3.52 -1.37
C ALA A 296 11.08 -2.32 -2.04
N ASN A 297 10.50 -1.81 -3.13
CA ASN A 297 11.03 -0.72 -3.95
C ASN A 297 10.57 0.66 -3.46
N VAL A 298 9.75 0.71 -2.41
CA VAL A 298 9.31 1.91 -1.70
C VAL A 298 10.21 2.12 -0.48
#